data_AF-A0A538BKY0-F1
#
_entry.id   AF-A0A538BKY0-F1
#
_cell.length_a   1.000
_cell.length_b   1.000
_cell.length_c   1.000
_cell.angle_alpha   90.00
_cell.angle_beta   90.00
_cell.angle_gamma   90.00
#
_symmetry.space_group_name_H-M   'P 1'
#
loop_
_entity.id
_entity.type
_entity.pdbx_description
1 polymer ?
#
loop_
_entity_poly.entity_id
_entity_poly.type
_entity_poly.pdbx_seq_one_letter_code
_entity_poly.pdbx_strand_id
1 'polypeptide(L)'
;MRADRRVGRCGRRPLAGRSAPGGAHLRGSDRRLRRSTHRDHGGGPLVGRAGGRARGRHRSVERRPVIVIAVETSTPQVSVAIGTEQEIIGRIQVVGRARQESVTPALERLLAWTGVDLGQIGGVAVGIGPGLFTGLRVGVETAKTLAQVTRAMILGFTSLDALAYPVRFTSRRILAVVDARRGEVFSSTYIAVPGGVMRDSEYTVSTPDHLAADLEALPGDVLAVGDGAILYRDVLTEQRGGRLEIASSVFAHPDAASLVELAAPRFLREEHDRLFDVAPFYLRKSDAEIAWDRRTGDV
;
A
#
# COMPACT_ATOMS: atom_id res chain seq x y z
N MET A 1 52.45 0.81 -27.93
CA MET A 1 53.00 1.25 -29.24
C MET A 1 51.84 1.29 -30.23
N ARG A 2 51.43 2.50 -30.67
CA ARG A 2 50.54 2.88 -31.81
C ARG A 2 49.14 2.22 -31.88
N ALA A 3 48.05 2.89 -31.48
CA ALA A 3 47.23 3.87 -32.22
C ALA A 3 46.47 3.27 -33.43
N ASP A 4 45.12 3.29 -33.46
CA ASP A 4 44.35 4.34 -34.16
C ASP A 4 42.81 4.19 -33.97
N ARG A 5 42.13 5.33 -34.06
CA ARG A 5 40.68 5.55 -33.93
C ARG A 5 39.93 5.18 -35.22
N ARG A 6 38.62 4.90 -35.13
CA ARG A 6 37.64 5.41 -36.12
C ARG A 6 36.22 5.49 -35.56
N VAL A 7 35.67 6.68 -35.71
CA VAL A 7 34.31 7.13 -35.41
C VAL A 7 33.44 6.87 -36.66
N GLY A 8 32.23 6.34 -36.49
CA GLY A 8 31.23 6.18 -37.55
C GLY A 8 29.91 6.88 -37.17
N ARG A 9 29.47 7.78 -38.05
CA ARG A 9 28.45 8.81 -37.84
C ARG A 9 26.99 8.35 -37.86
N CYS A 10 26.21 9.13 -37.12
CA CYS A 10 24.79 9.46 -37.27
C CYS A 10 24.30 9.61 -38.72
N GLY A 11 23.16 8.98 -39.04
CA GLY A 11 22.40 9.17 -40.27
C GLY A 11 20.95 9.55 -39.98
N ARG A 12 20.65 10.85 -39.96
CA ARG A 12 19.30 11.39 -40.18
C ARG A 12 19.10 11.55 -41.68
N ARG A 13 17.95 11.15 -42.22
CA ARG A 13 17.36 11.76 -43.42
C ARG A 13 15.83 11.80 -43.38
N PRO A 14 15.20 12.73 -44.12
CA PRO A 14 13.91 13.30 -43.71
C PRO A 14 12.84 13.31 -44.84
N LEU A 15 11.70 13.91 -44.47
CA LEU A 15 10.70 14.66 -45.27
C LEU A 15 9.58 13.93 -46.06
N ALA A 16 8.36 14.27 -45.61
CA ALA A 16 7.28 14.97 -46.33
C ALA A 16 6.20 14.19 -47.10
N GLY A 17 4.94 14.55 -46.81
CA GLY A 17 4.02 14.95 -47.87
C GLY A 17 2.54 14.58 -47.73
N ARG A 18 1.73 15.57 -47.28
CA ARG A 18 0.34 15.91 -47.72
C ARG A 18 -0.76 14.87 -47.39
N SER A 19 -2.05 15.18 -47.17
CA SER A 19 -2.91 16.27 -47.62
C SER A 19 -4.18 16.33 -46.74
N ALA A 20 -4.75 17.52 -46.55
CA ALA A 20 -6.15 17.71 -46.11
C ALA A 20 -7.11 17.76 -47.32
N PRO A 21 -8.40 17.51 -47.10
CA PRO A 21 -9.44 18.51 -47.38
C PRO A 21 -10.44 18.58 -46.19
N GLY A 22 -11.27 19.60 -45.94
CA GLY A 22 -11.77 20.70 -46.75
C GLY A 22 -13.32 20.72 -46.72
N GLY A 23 -13.90 21.48 -45.76
CA GLY A 23 -15.06 22.36 -46.01
C GLY A 23 -16.53 21.89 -45.85
N ALA A 24 -17.34 22.84 -45.37
CA ALA A 24 -18.80 23.07 -45.52
C ALA A 24 -19.79 22.43 -44.49
N HIS A 25 -20.39 23.22 -43.57
CA HIS A 25 -21.67 23.97 -43.68
C HIS A 25 -22.91 23.03 -43.65
N LEU A 26 -23.98 23.17 -42.85
CA LEU A 26 -24.80 24.34 -42.48
C LEU A 26 -25.98 23.91 -41.54
N ARG A 27 -26.54 24.88 -40.80
CA ARG A 27 -27.92 24.97 -40.20
C ARG A 27 -28.19 24.09 -38.96
N GLY A 28 -28.81 24.55 -37.87
CA GLY A 28 -29.49 25.81 -37.55
C GLY A 28 -30.91 25.55 -37.03
N SER A 29 -31.15 25.77 -35.74
CA SER A 29 -32.43 26.16 -35.07
C SER A 29 -32.24 25.93 -33.56
N ASP A 30 -31.96 26.90 -32.69
CA ASP A 30 -32.70 28.11 -32.34
C ASP A 30 -34.17 27.84 -31.93
N ARG A 31 -34.43 27.79 -30.61
CA ARG A 31 -35.72 28.21 -30.03
C ARG A 31 -35.55 28.65 -28.58
N ARG A 32 -35.74 29.95 -28.39
CA ARG A 32 -35.70 30.74 -27.16
C ARG A 32 -36.86 30.44 -26.20
N LEU A 33 -36.52 30.49 -24.91
CA LEU A 33 -37.21 31.16 -23.79
C LEU A 33 -38.64 31.67 -24.03
N ARG A 34 -39.56 31.32 -23.10
CA ARG A 34 -40.58 32.25 -22.58
C ARG A 34 -40.87 31.99 -21.09
N ARG A 35 -40.72 33.07 -20.29
CA ARG A 35 -41.33 33.28 -18.96
C ARG A 35 -42.71 33.94 -19.14
N SER A 36 -43.62 33.69 -18.20
CA SER A 36 -44.76 34.57 -17.82
C SER A 36 -45.37 34.01 -16.51
N THR A 37 -45.22 34.63 -15.32
CA THR A 37 -45.99 35.73 -14.68
C THR A 37 -47.48 35.46 -14.38
N HIS A 38 -47.75 35.23 -13.08
CA HIS A 38 -48.76 35.83 -12.18
C HIS A 38 -50.28 35.84 -12.48
N ARG A 39 -51.06 35.28 -11.51
CA ARG A 39 -52.20 35.84 -10.70
C ARG A 39 -53.19 34.70 -10.35
N ASP A 40 -53.48 34.34 -9.10
CA ASP A 40 -54.14 34.99 -7.93
C ASP A 40 -55.62 34.52 -7.78
N HIS A 41 -55.97 33.91 -6.64
CA HIS A 41 -57.13 34.25 -5.76
C HIS A 41 -57.66 33.14 -4.82
N GLY A 42 -57.86 33.55 -3.55
CA GLY A 42 -58.84 33.02 -2.57
C GLY A 42 -58.36 31.86 -1.68
N GLY A 43 -58.41 31.87 -0.35
CA GLY A 43 -59.07 32.74 0.64
C GLY A 43 -59.61 31.87 1.79
N GLY A 44 -59.13 32.08 3.02
CA GLY A 44 -59.86 31.76 4.27
C GLY A 44 -59.34 30.58 5.12
N PRO A 45 -59.46 30.65 6.47
CA PRO A 45 -58.45 30.19 7.43
C PRO A 45 -58.88 28.94 8.20
N LEU A 46 -57.99 28.33 9.01
CA LEU A 46 -58.32 27.88 10.37
C LEU A 46 -57.07 27.49 11.18
N VAL A 47 -57.11 27.94 12.44
CA VAL A 47 -56.15 27.85 13.54
C VAL A 47 -55.96 26.41 14.00
N GLY A 48 -54.74 26.01 14.43
CA GLY A 48 -54.59 24.71 15.10
C GLY A 48 -53.19 24.27 15.51
N ARG A 49 -52.76 24.73 16.68
CA ARG A 49 -51.89 24.06 17.66
C ARG A 49 -50.39 23.85 17.35
N ALA A 50 -49.63 24.50 18.23
CA ALA A 50 -48.28 24.19 18.65
C ALA A 50 -48.06 22.69 18.87
N GLY A 51 -46.97 22.20 18.28
CA GLY A 51 -46.35 20.91 18.56
C GLY A 51 -44.85 21.07 18.35
N GLY A 52 -44.18 21.73 19.29
CA GLY A 52 -42.73 21.85 19.31
C GLY A 52 -42.10 20.48 19.46
N ARG A 53 -41.86 19.78 18.34
CA ARG A 53 -40.88 18.70 18.30
C ARG A 53 -39.53 19.36 18.31
N ALA A 54 -38.91 19.41 19.49
CA ALA A 54 -37.49 19.56 19.62
C ALA A 54 -36.84 18.52 18.70
N ARG A 55 -36.41 18.94 17.51
CA ARG A 55 -35.50 18.18 16.67
C ARG A 55 -34.24 18.07 17.50
N GLY A 56 -34.12 16.95 18.23
CA GLY A 56 -32.86 16.53 18.82
C GLY A 56 -31.85 16.58 17.69
N ARG A 57 -31.00 17.60 17.71
CA ARG A 57 -29.80 17.62 16.89
C ARG A 57 -29.05 16.39 17.36
N HIS A 58 -29.07 15.32 16.57
CA HIS A 58 -28.03 14.32 16.62
C HIS A 58 -26.74 15.13 16.41
N ARG A 59 -26.09 15.53 17.51
CA ARG A 59 -24.68 15.87 17.47
C ARG A 59 -24.04 14.56 17.08
N SER A 60 -23.80 14.39 15.77
CA SER A 60 -22.74 13.51 15.31
C SER A 60 -21.54 13.90 16.15
N VAL A 61 -21.12 12.99 17.04
CA VAL A 61 -19.85 13.12 17.73
C VAL A 61 -18.83 13.13 16.59
N GLU A 62 -18.38 14.31 16.18
CA GLU A 62 -17.23 14.45 15.28
C GLU A 62 -16.06 13.83 16.03
N ARG A 63 -15.86 12.52 15.84
CA ARG A 63 -14.66 11.84 16.30
C ARG A 63 -13.51 12.53 15.58
N ARG A 64 -12.56 13.05 16.34
CA ARG A 64 -11.35 13.61 15.75
C ARG A 64 -10.63 12.49 14.97
N PRO A 65 -10.14 12.76 13.76
CA PRO A 65 -9.43 11.77 12.97
C PRO A 65 -8.21 11.28 13.76
N VAL A 66 -7.93 9.98 13.67
CA VAL A 66 -6.75 9.40 14.32
C VAL A 66 -5.56 9.60 13.39
N ILE A 67 -4.59 10.40 13.83
CA ILE A 67 -3.34 10.55 13.08
C ILE A 67 -2.47 9.32 13.35
N VAL A 68 -2.17 8.60 12.27
CA VAL A 68 -1.35 7.40 12.27
C VAL A 68 0.04 7.72 11.73
N ILE A 69 1.07 7.26 12.42
CA ILE A 69 2.43 7.19 11.89
C ILE A 69 2.78 5.73 11.61
N ALA A 70 3.38 5.46 10.45
CA ALA A 70 3.71 4.10 10.03
C ALA A 70 5.19 3.94 9.71
N VAL A 71 5.74 2.76 10.04
CA VAL A 71 7.13 2.38 9.80
C VAL A 71 7.19 1.03 9.10
N GLU A 72 7.85 0.96 7.95
CA GLU A 72 8.03 -0.27 7.18
C GLU A 72 9.51 -0.42 6.78
N THR A 73 10.14 -1.49 7.27
CA THR A 73 11.57 -1.78 7.17
C THR A 73 11.85 -3.26 6.92
N SER A 74 10.83 -4.05 6.58
CA SER A 74 10.95 -5.51 6.39
C SER A 74 11.72 -5.91 5.14
N THR A 75 11.89 -5.02 4.17
CA THR A 75 12.61 -5.31 2.92
C THR A 75 13.82 -4.38 2.77
N PRO A 76 14.62 -4.47 1.69
CA PRO A 76 15.67 -3.49 1.42
C PRO A 76 15.16 -2.04 1.25
N GLN A 77 13.84 -1.86 1.08
CA GLN A 77 13.19 -0.56 1.11
C GLN A 77 12.86 -0.14 2.54
N VAL A 78 13.12 1.12 2.86
CA VAL A 78 12.64 1.77 4.08
C VAL A 78 11.58 2.79 3.69
N SER A 79 10.44 2.75 4.37
CA SER A 79 9.40 3.77 4.21
C SER A 79 8.78 4.16 5.54
N VAL A 80 8.37 5.43 5.62
CA VAL A 80 7.59 5.99 6.74
C VAL A 80 6.48 6.86 6.18
N ALA A 81 5.33 6.86 6.84
CA ALA A 81 4.17 7.64 6.41
C ALA A 81 3.41 8.23 7.61
N ILE A 82 2.74 9.34 7.37
CA ILE A 82 1.78 9.96 8.30
C ILE A 82 0.47 10.12 7.53
N GLY A 83 -0.65 9.77 8.15
CA GLY A 83 -1.97 9.97 7.55
C GLY A 83 -3.11 9.72 8.52
N THR A 84 -4.32 9.74 7.99
CA THR A 84 -5.57 9.48 8.70
C THR A 84 -6.39 8.45 7.94
N GLU A 85 -7.61 8.19 8.37
CA GLU A 85 -8.57 7.40 7.59
C GLU A 85 -8.98 8.06 6.27
N GLN A 86 -8.70 9.35 6.09
CA GLN A 86 -9.15 10.14 4.95
C GLN A 86 -8.06 10.30 3.89
N GLU A 87 -6.81 10.47 4.31
CA GLU A 87 -5.70 10.74 3.41
C GLU A 87 -4.32 10.39 3.98
N ILE A 88 -3.37 10.20 3.08
CA ILE A 88 -1.95 10.18 3.41
C ILE A 88 -1.45 11.63 3.42
N ILE A 89 -1.15 12.16 4.61
CA ILE A 89 -0.64 13.53 4.82
C ILE A 89 0.78 13.65 4.26
N GLY A 90 1.59 12.60 4.41
CA GLY A 90 2.91 12.56 3.80
C GLY A 90 3.58 11.20 3.90
N ARG A 91 4.55 10.97 3.03
CA ARG A 91 5.30 9.71 2.94
C ARG A 91 6.71 9.95 2.44
N ILE A 92 7.67 9.23 3.02
CA ILE A 92 9.05 9.14 2.55
C ILE A 92 9.37 7.66 2.31
N GLN A 93 9.88 7.36 1.12
CA GLN A 93 10.31 6.03 0.72
C GLN A 93 11.71 6.11 0.13
N VAL A 94 12.60 5.20 0.54
CA VAL A 94 13.97 5.10 0.03
C VAL A 94 14.23 3.66 -0.39
N VAL A 95 14.68 3.49 -1.64
CA VAL A 95 14.96 2.17 -2.25
C VAL A 95 16.46 2.01 -2.51
N GLY A 96 16.97 0.78 -2.36
CA GLY A 96 18.31 0.37 -2.81
C GLY A 96 19.45 0.66 -1.83
N ARG A 97 19.69 1.93 -1.45
CA ARG A 97 20.73 2.32 -0.47
C ARG A 97 20.18 2.61 0.92
N ALA A 98 18.90 2.37 1.15
CA ALA A 98 18.30 2.58 2.44
C ALA A 98 18.99 1.71 3.49
N ARG A 99 19.40 2.33 4.58
CA ARG A 99 19.84 1.64 5.79
C ARG A 99 18.74 1.81 6.80
N GLN A 100 18.58 0.86 7.70
CA GLN A 100 17.61 0.95 8.79
C GLN A 100 17.83 2.21 9.65
N GLU A 101 19.07 2.73 9.68
CA GLU A 101 19.46 4.02 10.27
C GLU A 101 18.72 5.23 9.68
N SER A 102 18.13 5.13 8.47
CA SER A 102 17.40 6.24 7.84
C SER A 102 15.97 6.42 8.34
N VAL A 103 15.44 5.51 9.17
CA VAL A 103 14.07 5.58 9.70
C VAL A 103 13.87 6.86 10.51
N THR A 104 14.68 7.09 11.54
CA THR A 104 14.54 8.26 12.42
C THR A 104 14.70 9.58 11.65
N PRO A 105 15.73 9.78 10.81
CA PRO A 105 15.83 10.98 9.98
C PRO A 105 14.69 11.16 8.97
N ALA A 106 14.03 10.07 8.54
CA ALA A 106 12.86 10.16 7.69
C ALA A 106 11.63 10.60 8.50
N LEU A 107 11.41 10.06 9.70
CA LEU A 107 10.33 10.46 10.59
C LEU A 107 10.44 11.93 10.99
N GLU A 108 11.63 12.38 11.41
CA GLU A 108 11.88 13.77 11.78
C GLU A 108 11.57 14.73 10.63
N ARG A 109 12.05 14.41 9.42
CA ARG A 109 11.76 15.21 8.22
C ARG A 109 10.28 15.21 7.87
N LEU A 110 9.63 14.06 8.02
CA LEU A 110 8.22 13.94 7.69
C LEU A 110 7.33 14.73 8.66
N LEU A 111 7.60 14.67 9.96
CA LEU A 111 6.94 15.51 10.98
C LEU A 111 7.16 17.00 10.68
N ALA A 112 8.39 17.39 10.37
CA ALA A 112 8.72 18.78 10.05
C ALA A 112 8.01 19.30 8.78
N TRP A 113 7.95 18.50 7.71
CA TRP A 113 7.29 18.90 6.45
C TRP A 113 5.77 18.92 6.55
N THR A 114 5.19 18.02 7.34
CA THR A 114 3.73 17.94 7.51
C THR A 114 3.20 18.89 8.59
N GLY A 115 4.08 19.39 9.47
CA GLY A 115 3.69 20.22 10.61
C GLY A 115 2.91 19.44 11.68
N VAL A 116 2.92 18.11 11.61
CA VAL A 116 2.27 17.25 12.61
C VAL A 116 3.15 17.18 13.85
N ASP A 117 2.59 17.58 14.99
CA ASP A 117 3.23 17.45 16.27
C ASP A 117 3.16 15.99 16.76
N LEU A 118 4.23 15.54 17.41
CA LEU A 118 4.32 14.18 17.95
C LEU A 118 3.18 13.87 18.94
N GLY A 119 2.68 14.88 19.67
CA GLY A 119 1.54 14.74 20.59
C GLY A 119 0.17 14.58 19.92
N GLN A 120 0.07 14.74 18.60
CA GLN A 120 -1.16 14.50 17.84
C GLN A 120 -1.28 13.06 17.33
N ILE A 121 -0.20 12.28 17.39
CA ILE A 121 -0.19 10.89 16.95
C ILE A 121 -1.06 10.06 17.88
N GLY A 122 -2.13 9.47 17.31
CA GLY A 122 -3.05 8.59 18.03
C GLY A 122 -2.83 7.11 17.74
N GLY A 123 -2.11 6.78 16.67
CA GLY A 123 -1.79 5.40 16.29
C GLY A 123 -0.41 5.23 15.66
N VAL A 124 0.20 4.08 15.90
CA VAL A 124 1.48 3.66 15.30
C VAL A 124 1.28 2.33 14.58
N ALA A 125 1.56 2.29 13.27
CA ALA A 125 1.52 1.07 12.47
C ALA A 125 2.92 0.59 12.12
N VAL A 126 3.18 -0.71 12.15
CA VAL A 126 4.51 -1.25 11.83
C VAL A 126 4.46 -2.55 11.06
N GLY A 127 5.35 -2.67 10.08
CA GLY A 127 5.61 -3.92 9.38
C GLY A 127 6.37 -4.89 10.28
N ILE A 128 5.75 -6.02 10.63
CA ILE A 128 6.36 -7.05 11.50
C ILE A 128 7.01 -8.19 10.71
N GLY A 129 6.90 -8.20 9.38
CA GLY A 129 7.49 -9.23 8.53
C GLY A 129 6.46 -10.14 7.86
N PRO A 130 6.88 -11.17 7.13
CA PRO A 130 8.25 -11.65 7.01
C PRO A 130 9.18 -10.75 6.17
N GLY A 131 10.48 -10.88 6.39
CA GLY A 131 11.50 -10.11 5.67
C GLY A 131 12.89 -10.16 6.30
N LEU A 132 13.67 -9.10 6.10
CA LEU A 132 15.03 -8.94 6.61
C LEU A 132 15.05 -8.76 8.12
N PHE A 133 15.70 -9.69 8.83
CA PHE A 133 15.79 -9.73 10.31
C PHE A 133 16.19 -8.39 10.96
N THR A 134 17.30 -7.81 10.52
CA THR A 134 17.78 -6.51 11.07
C THR A 134 16.78 -5.39 10.80
N GLY A 135 16.14 -5.41 9.63
CA GLY A 135 15.09 -4.49 9.23
C GLY A 135 13.90 -4.53 10.19
N LEU A 136 13.39 -5.73 10.43
CA LEU A 136 12.23 -5.95 11.31
C LEU A 136 12.47 -5.47 12.73
N ARG A 137 13.64 -5.78 13.31
CA ARG A 137 13.97 -5.35 14.68
C ARG A 137 14.02 -3.83 14.80
N VAL A 138 14.65 -3.14 13.84
CA VAL A 138 14.72 -1.67 13.89
C VAL A 138 13.33 -1.03 13.75
N GLY A 139 12.51 -1.53 12.82
CA GLY A 139 11.15 -1.04 12.61
C GLY A 139 10.27 -1.22 13.84
N VAL A 140 10.23 -2.45 14.38
CA VAL A 140 9.42 -2.80 15.57
C VAL A 140 9.85 -2.00 16.80
N GLU A 141 11.15 -1.91 17.08
CA GLU A 141 11.62 -1.16 18.27
C GLU A 141 11.41 0.35 18.12
N THR A 142 11.53 0.89 16.90
CA THR A 142 11.19 2.29 16.62
C THR A 142 9.70 2.55 16.83
N ALA A 143 8.82 1.69 16.31
CA ALA A 143 7.38 1.81 16.47
C ALA A 143 6.94 1.70 17.94
N LYS A 144 7.50 0.75 18.69
CA LYS A 144 7.24 0.61 20.13
C LYS A 144 7.69 1.85 20.90
N THR A 145 8.86 2.38 20.58
CA THR A 145 9.36 3.63 21.19
C THR A 145 8.43 4.81 20.90
N LEU A 146 8.01 4.97 19.64
CA LEU A 146 7.05 6.01 19.26
C LEU A 146 5.73 5.86 20.02
N ALA A 147 5.15 4.66 20.05
CA ALA A 147 3.90 4.38 20.75
C ALA A 147 4.02 4.67 22.26
N GLN A 148 5.15 4.31 22.88
CA GLN A 148 5.39 4.54 24.29
C GLN A 148 5.53 6.03 24.63
N VAL A 149 6.26 6.80 23.83
CA VAL A 149 6.48 8.25 24.05
C VAL A 149 5.21 9.06 23.79
N THR A 150 4.46 8.70 22.74
CA THR A 150 3.20 9.36 22.37
C THR A 150 2.00 8.88 23.17
N ARG A 151 2.10 7.72 23.83
CA ARG A 151 0.97 6.96 24.39
C ARG A 151 -0.09 6.60 23.34
N ALA A 152 0.33 6.47 22.08
CA ALA A 152 -0.53 6.05 20.99
C ALA A 152 -0.80 4.55 21.02
N MET A 153 -1.91 4.14 20.39
CA MET A 153 -2.18 2.75 20.08
C MET A 153 -1.14 2.20 19.08
N ILE A 154 -0.92 0.88 19.06
CA ILE A 154 0.03 0.25 18.13
C ILE A 154 -0.59 -0.95 17.44
N LEU A 155 -0.25 -1.15 16.16
CA LEU A 155 -0.64 -2.32 15.37
C LEU A 155 0.53 -2.84 14.51
N GLY A 156 0.74 -4.15 14.57
CA GLY A 156 1.63 -4.88 13.68
C GLY A 156 0.90 -5.43 12.45
N PHE A 157 1.55 -5.37 11.29
CA PHE A 157 1.03 -5.88 10.02
C PHE A 157 2.06 -6.73 9.31
N THR A 158 1.58 -7.78 8.63
CA THR A 158 2.51 -8.58 7.84
C THR A 158 2.91 -7.82 6.57
N SER A 159 4.15 -8.02 6.16
CA SER A 159 4.70 -7.43 4.94
C SER A 159 3.94 -7.89 3.71
N LEU A 160 3.41 -9.12 3.73
CA LEU A 160 2.61 -9.68 2.64
C LEU A 160 1.25 -9.00 2.55
N ASP A 161 0.60 -8.69 3.68
CA ASP A 161 -0.66 -7.93 3.70
C ASP A 161 -0.44 -6.50 3.16
N ALA A 162 0.61 -5.84 3.62
CA ALA A 162 0.98 -4.49 3.19
C ALA A 162 1.33 -4.41 1.70
N LEU A 163 1.84 -5.50 1.14
CA LEU A 163 2.20 -5.64 -0.26
C LEU A 163 0.99 -5.94 -1.16
N ALA A 164 0.04 -6.75 -0.68
CA ALA A 164 -1.19 -7.07 -1.39
C ALA A 164 -2.17 -5.88 -1.42
N TYR A 165 -2.21 -5.09 -0.36
CA TYR A 165 -3.21 -4.04 -0.17
C TYR A 165 -3.26 -2.96 -1.27
N PRO A 166 -2.14 -2.43 -1.81
CA PRO A 166 -2.17 -1.44 -2.90
C PRO A 166 -2.87 -1.90 -4.18
N VAL A 167 -2.90 -3.21 -4.44
CA VAL A 167 -3.49 -3.78 -5.66
C VAL A 167 -4.89 -4.36 -5.43
N ARG A 168 -5.51 -4.08 -4.27
CA ARG A 168 -6.83 -4.57 -3.84
C ARG A 168 -8.00 -4.31 -4.80
N PHE A 169 -7.84 -3.47 -5.80
CA PHE A 169 -8.88 -3.14 -6.79
C PHE A 169 -8.89 -4.08 -8.00
N THR A 170 -7.96 -5.03 -8.06
CA THR A 170 -7.94 -6.04 -9.12
C THR A 170 -9.06 -7.07 -8.95
N SER A 171 -9.57 -7.61 -10.06
CA SER A 171 -10.48 -8.76 -10.06
C SER A 171 -9.76 -10.11 -10.01
N ARG A 172 -8.42 -10.10 -10.07
CA ARG A 172 -7.57 -11.30 -10.07
C ARG A 172 -7.25 -11.73 -8.64
N ARG A 173 -6.85 -12.99 -8.46
CA ARG A 173 -6.23 -13.40 -7.20
C ARG A 173 -4.88 -12.71 -7.08
N ILE A 174 -4.57 -12.16 -5.91
CA ILE A 174 -3.31 -11.48 -5.65
C ILE A 174 -2.35 -12.50 -5.04
N LEU A 175 -1.13 -12.57 -5.56
CA LEU A 175 -0.03 -13.33 -4.97
C LEU A 175 1.01 -12.33 -4.44
N ALA A 176 1.17 -12.24 -3.14
CA ALA A 176 2.25 -11.47 -2.54
C ALA A 176 3.48 -12.35 -2.38
N VAL A 177 4.65 -11.89 -2.87
CA VAL A 177 5.90 -12.65 -2.82
C VAL A 177 7.06 -11.74 -2.40
N VAL A 178 7.69 -12.06 -1.28
CA VAL A 178 8.90 -11.37 -0.79
C VAL A 178 10.11 -12.29 -0.95
N ASP A 179 11.24 -11.78 -1.44
CA ASP A 179 12.52 -12.51 -1.48
C ASP A 179 12.97 -12.89 -0.05
N ALA A 180 12.96 -14.18 0.27
CA ALA A 180 13.40 -14.69 1.57
C ALA A 180 14.93 -14.89 1.63
N ARG A 181 15.66 -14.55 0.57
CA ARG A 181 17.07 -14.91 0.32
C ARG A 181 17.25 -16.43 0.18
N ARG A 182 18.46 -16.83 -0.20
CA ARG A 182 18.89 -18.25 -0.28
C ARG A 182 18.05 -19.09 -1.26
N GLY A 183 17.46 -18.47 -2.28
CA GLY A 183 16.64 -19.19 -3.26
C GLY A 183 15.25 -19.55 -2.73
N GLU A 184 14.77 -18.87 -1.69
CA GLU A 184 13.43 -19.06 -1.13
C GLU A 184 12.62 -17.77 -1.24
N VAL A 185 11.30 -17.91 -1.14
CA VAL A 185 10.34 -16.81 -1.11
C VAL A 185 9.39 -16.96 0.05
N PHE A 186 9.00 -15.83 0.64
CA PHE A 186 7.83 -15.75 1.49
C PHE A 186 6.62 -15.42 0.64
N SER A 187 5.54 -16.19 0.77
CA SER A 187 4.36 -15.98 -0.06
C SER A 187 3.04 -16.17 0.66
N SER A 188 2.02 -15.49 0.17
CA SER A 188 0.62 -15.78 0.47
C SER A 188 -0.29 -15.25 -0.64
N THR A 189 -1.48 -15.82 -0.74
CA THR A 189 -2.49 -15.42 -1.71
C THR A 189 -3.62 -14.66 -1.05
N TYR A 190 -4.24 -13.76 -1.81
CA TYR A 190 -5.29 -12.87 -1.34
C TYR A 190 -6.36 -12.71 -2.41
N ILE A 191 -7.57 -12.41 -1.95
CA ILE A 191 -8.66 -11.96 -2.80
C ILE A 191 -9.08 -10.55 -2.40
N ALA A 192 -9.46 -9.75 -3.40
CA ALA A 192 -10.03 -8.43 -3.18
C ALA A 192 -11.38 -8.54 -2.46
N VAL A 193 -11.58 -7.73 -1.42
CA VAL A 193 -12.87 -7.60 -0.71
C VAL A 193 -13.22 -6.12 -0.59
N PRO A 194 -14.49 -5.76 -0.36
CA PRO A 194 -14.87 -4.36 -0.15
C PRO A 194 -14.00 -3.70 0.93
N GLY A 195 -13.23 -2.69 0.55
CA GLY A 195 -12.37 -1.93 1.46
C GLY A 195 -11.00 -2.56 1.76
N GLY A 196 -10.60 -3.67 1.13
CA GLY A 196 -9.31 -4.28 1.45
C GLY A 196 -8.99 -5.57 0.69
N VAL A 197 -8.16 -6.39 1.32
CA VAL A 197 -7.82 -7.75 0.86
C VAL A 197 -8.12 -8.74 1.97
N MET A 198 -8.55 -9.94 1.60
CA MET A 198 -8.67 -11.08 2.50
C MET A 198 -7.64 -12.13 2.10
N ARG A 199 -6.85 -12.59 3.06
CA ARG A 199 -5.87 -13.66 2.84
C ARG A 199 -6.61 -14.98 2.57
N ASP A 200 -6.20 -15.66 1.52
CA ASP A 200 -6.82 -16.89 0.97
C ASP A 200 -5.87 -18.11 1.07
N SER A 201 -4.69 -17.94 1.69
CA SER A 201 -3.80 -19.05 2.05
C SER A 201 -3.02 -18.76 3.34
N GLU A 202 -2.34 -19.77 3.87
CA GLU A 202 -1.34 -19.56 4.93
C GLU A 202 -0.19 -18.68 4.43
N TYR A 203 0.61 -18.19 5.38
CA TYR A 203 1.93 -17.64 5.05
C TYR A 203 2.92 -18.80 4.91
N THR A 204 3.64 -18.86 3.80
CA THR A 204 4.57 -19.95 3.50
C THR A 204 5.98 -19.43 3.22
N VAL A 205 6.97 -20.29 3.47
CA VAL A 205 8.32 -20.17 2.95
C VAL A 205 8.60 -21.38 2.08
N SER A 206 9.01 -21.15 0.83
CA SER A 206 9.21 -22.22 -0.15
C SER A 206 10.21 -21.81 -1.22
N THR A 207 10.64 -22.75 -2.05
CA THR A 207 11.41 -22.44 -3.26
C THR A 207 10.49 -21.86 -4.34
N PRO A 208 11.01 -21.05 -5.28
CA PRO A 208 10.25 -20.57 -6.43
C PRO A 208 9.59 -21.69 -7.24
N ASP A 209 10.26 -22.84 -7.38
CA ASP A 209 9.71 -24.01 -8.09
C ASP A 209 8.50 -24.62 -7.37
N HIS A 210 8.56 -24.75 -6.04
CA HIS A 210 7.41 -25.22 -5.26
C HIS A 210 6.26 -24.21 -5.31
N LEU A 211 6.56 -22.92 -5.20
CA LEU A 211 5.54 -21.89 -5.38
C LEU A 211 4.92 -21.96 -6.78
N ALA A 212 5.71 -22.15 -7.84
CA ALA A 212 5.19 -22.28 -9.20
C ALA A 212 4.26 -23.49 -9.36
N ALA A 213 4.59 -24.62 -8.73
CA ALA A 213 3.73 -25.81 -8.70
C ALA A 213 2.41 -25.58 -7.95
N ASP A 214 2.46 -24.94 -6.77
CA ASP A 214 1.26 -24.56 -6.00
C ASP A 214 0.36 -23.62 -6.82
N LEU A 215 0.98 -22.72 -7.58
CA LEU A 215 0.28 -21.79 -8.46
C LEU A 215 -0.42 -22.51 -9.61
N GLU A 216 0.16 -23.55 -10.22
CA GLU A 216 -0.49 -24.29 -11.32
C GLU A 216 -1.87 -24.85 -10.90
N ALA A 217 -1.98 -25.31 -9.66
CA ALA A 217 -3.23 -25.84 -9.10
C ALA A 217 -4.30 -24.77 -8.82
N LEU A 218 -3.94 -23.49 -8.77
CA LEU A 218 -4.87 -22.41 -8.43
C LEU A 218 -5.69 -21.96 -9.65
N PRO A 219 -7.03 -21.93 -9.54
CA PRO A 219 -7.89 -21.47 -10.62
C PRO A 219 -7.81 -19.95 -10.82
N GLY A 220 -8.09 -19.53 -12.05
CA GLY A 220 -8.23 -18.12 -12.43
C GLY A 220 -6.92 -17.40 -12.72
N ASP A 221 -7.04 -16.11 -13.04
CA ASP A 221 -5.90 -15.24 -13.30
C ASP A 221 -5.31 -14.71 -11.99
N VAL A 222 -3.98 -14.56 -11.98
CA VAL A 222 -3.22 -14.10 -10.83
C VAL A 222 -2.45 -12.82 -11.16
N LEU A 223 -2.46 -11.88 -10.21
CA LEU A 223 -1.56 -10.73 -10.18
C LEU A 223 -0.53 -10.94 -9.07
N ALA A 224 0.72 -11.13 -9.42
CA ALA A 224 1.81 -11.27 -8.46
C ALA A 224 2.47 -9.91 -8.18
N VAL A 225 2.70 -9.62 -6.91
CA VAL A 225 3.35 -8.41 -6.39
C VAL A 225 4.54 -8.77 -5.51
N GLY A 226 5.48 -7.84 -5.35
CA GLY A 226 6.68 -8.01 -4.53
C GLY A 226 7.94 -8.34 -5.30
N ASP A 227 9.07 -8.14 -4.64
CA ASP A 227 10.41 -8.29 -5.19
C ASP A 227 10.72 -9.75 -5.53
N GLY A 228 10.22 -10.70 -4.75
CA GLY A 228 10.31 -12.12 -5.07
C GLY A 228 9.59 -12.48 -6.37
N ALA A 229 8.41 -11.88 -6.63
CA ALA A 229 7.67 -12.10 -7.87
C ALA A 229 8.41 -11.56 -9.10
N ILE A 230 9.12 -10.43 -8.93
CA ILE A 230 9.95 -9.83 -9.98
C ILE A 230 11.21 -10.66 -10.20
N LEU A 231 11.89 -11.05 -9.12
CA LEU A 231 13.14 -11.81 -9.14
C LEU A 231 12.96 -13.18 -9.80
N TYR A 232 11.87 -13.87 -9.49
CA TYR A 232 11.56 -15.21 -9.99
C TYR A 232 10.50 -15.22 -11.10
N ARG A 233 10.36 -14.12 -11.83
CA ARG A 233 9.37 -13.96 -12.91
C ARG A 233 9.35 -15.14 -13.88
N ASP A 234 10.52 -15.55 -14.37
CA ASP A 234 10.60 -16.56 -15.43
C ASP A 234 10.06 -17.91 -14.92
N VAL A 235 10.50 -18.34 -13.73
CA VAL A 235 10.03 -19.56 -13.06
C VAL A 235 8.52 -19.53 -12.81
N LEU A 236 7.99 -18.40 -12.31
CA LEU A 236 6.58 -18.27 -11.96
C LEU A 236 5.66 -18.17 -13.19
N THR A 237 6.15 -17.62 -14.30
CA THR A 237 5.35 -17.42 -15.52
C THR A 237 5.35 -18.61 -16.46
N GLU A 238 6.44 -19.38 -16.51
CA GLU A 238 6.59 -20.55 -17.38
C GLU A 238 5.46 -21.58 -17.16
N GLN A 239 5.15 -21.88 -15.89
CA GLN A 239 4.14 -22.89 -15.52
C GLN A 239 2.68 -22.40 -15.69
N ARG A 240 2.45 -21.09 -15.85
CA ARG A 240 1.11 -20.47 -15.77
C ARG A 240 0.50 -20.05 -17.11
N GLY A 241 1.21 -20.24 -18.23
CA GLY A 241 0.65 -20.07 -19.58
C GLY A 241 -0.02 -18.71 -19.84
N GLY A 242 0.53 -17.62 -19.28
CA GLY A 242 0.00 -16.25 -19.44
C GLY A 242 -1.14 -15.86 -18.49
N ARG A 243 -1.59 -16.74 -17.59
CA ARG A 243 -2.58 -16.43 -16.54
C ARG A 243 -1.98 -15.79 -15.29
N LEU A 244 -0.68 -15.54 -15.30
CA LEU A 244 0.04 -14.86 -14.23
C LEU A 244 0.67 -13.59 -14.77
N GLU A 245 0.26 -12.45 -14.21
CA GLU A 245 0.85 -11.15 -14.48
C GLU A 245 1.70 -10.73 -13.29
N ILE A 246 2.91 -10.27 -13.54
CA ILE A 246 3.74 -9.64 -12.51
C ILE A 246 3.49 -8.13 -12.56
N ALA A 247 3.12 -7.56 -11.42
CA ALA A 247 2.92 -6.12 -11.27
C ALA A 247 4.21 -5.32 -11.54
N SER A 248 4.06 -4.01 -11.76
CA SER A 248 5.21 -3.12 -11.97
C SER A 248 6.08 -3.03 -10.70
N SER A 249 7.32 -2.57 -10.86
CA SER A 249 8.28 -2.39 -9.75
C SER A 249 7.85 -1.39 -8.68
N VAL A 250 6.79 -0.60 -8.92
CA VAL A 250 6.16 0.25 -7.91
C VAL A 250 5.62 -0.58 -6.75
N PHE A 251 5.22 -1.83 -7.01
CA PHE A 251 4.70 -2.78 -6.02
C PHE A 251 5.74 -3.85 -5.64
N ALA A 252 7.04 -3.55 -5.74
CA ALA A 252 8.10 -4.50 -5.41
C ALA A 252 8.28 -4.68 -3.89
N HIS A 253 7.83 -3.72 -3.07
CA HIS A 253 8.09 -3.73 -1.64
C HIS A 253 6.88 -3.21 -0.86
N PRO A 254 6.68 -3.68 0.39
CA PRO A 254 5.66 -3.13 1.27
C PRO A 254 5.93 -1.64 1.55
N ASP A 255 4.86 -0.88 1.74
CA ASP A 255 4.89 0.57 1.92
C ASP A 255 4.16 0.96 3.22
N ALA A 256 4.76 1.87 3.98
CA ALA A 256 4.17 2.49 5.15
C ALA A 256 2.82 3.19 4.86
N ALA A 257 2.58 3.69 3.63
CA ALA A 257 1.24 4.21 3.29
C ALA A 257 0.16 3.11 3.35
N SER A 258 0.46 1.89 2.88
CA SER A 258 -0.47 0.75 3.02
C SER A 258 -0.77 0.48 4.49
N LEU A 259 0.25 0.58 5.35
CA LEU A 259 0.10 0.37 6.79
C LEU A 259 -0.80 1.43 7.43
N VAL A 260 -0.66 2.70 7.05
CA VAL A 260 -1.57 3.78 7.51
C VAL A 260 -3.00 3.44 7.15
N GLU A 261 -3.26 3.11 5.88
CA GLU A 261 -4.62 2.80 5.41
C GLU A 261 -5.21 1.55 6.07
N LEU A 262 -4.39 0.52 6.31
CA LEU A 262 -4.81 -0.69 7.03
C LEU A 262 -5.09 -0.43 8.52
N ALA A 263 -4.34 0.49 9.14
CA ALA A 263 -4.40 0.73 10.58
C ALA A 263 -5.44 1.76 11.00
N ALA A 264 -5.61 2.85 10.24
CA ALA A 264 -6.55 3.92 10.56
C ALA A 264 -7.98 3.43 10.90
N PRO A 265 -8.64 2.56 10.10
CA PRO A 265 -9.98 2.07 10.43
C PRO A 265 -10.00 1.19 11.69
N ARG A 266 -8.92 0.47 11.99
CA ARG A 266 -8.79 -0.35 13.21
C ARG A 266 -8.65 0.53 14.44
N PHE A 267 -7.82 1.56 14.39
CA PHE A 267 -7.69 2.53 15.47
C PHE A 267 -8.97 3.33 15.74
N LEU A 268 -9.75 3.66 14.71
CA LEU A 268 -11.07 4.30 14.89
C LEU A 268 -12.06 3.41 15.65
N ARG A 269 -11.88 2.09 15.58
CA ARG A 269 -12.63 1.07 16.33
C ARG A 269 -11.96 0.70 17.67
N GLU A 270 -10.91 1.41 18.06
CA GLU A 270 -10.12 1.14 19.27
C GLU A 270 -9.50 -0.28 19.28
N GLU A 271 -9.30 -0.84 18.09
CA GLU A 271 -8.58 -2.11 17.90
C GLU A 271 -7.08 -1.83 17.85
N HIS A 272 -6.33 -2.44 18.76
CA HIS A 272 -4.89 -2.31 18.83
C HIS A 272 -4.26 -3.56 19.46
N ASP A 273 -2.97 -3.75 19.20
CA ASP A 273 -2.19 -4.80 19.84
C ASP A 273 -1.72 -4.32 21.22
N ARG A 274 -1.24 -5.26 22.05
CA ARG A 274 -0.53 -4.89 23.28
C ARG A 274 0.91 -4.53 22.92
N LEU A 275 1.42 -3.42 23.44
CA LEU A 275 2.75 -2.89 23.13
C LEU A 275 3.87 -3.93 23.20
N PHE A 276 3.86 -4.80 24.21
CA PHE A 276 4.89 -5.81 24.42
C PHE A 276 4.68 -7.11 23.63
N ASP A 277 3.50 -7.30 23.03
CA ASP A 277 3.18 -8.45 22.18
C ASP A 277 3.56 -8.18 20.71
N VAL A 278 3.78 -6.91 20.32
CA VAL A 278 4.28 -6.54 19.00
C VAL A 278 5.74 -6.97 18.87
N ALA A 279 5.95 -8.04 18.11
CA ALA A 279 7.26 -8.63 17.86
C ALA A 279 7.43 -8.96 16.35
N PRO A 280 8.67 -9.05 15.86
CA PRO A 280 8.93 -9.54 14.51
C PRO A 280 8.33 -10.94 14.27
N PHE A 281 7.62 -11.07 13.15
CA PHE A 281 7.07 -12.33 12.66
C PHE A 281 8.08 -13.04 11.76
N TYR A 282 8.78 -14.02 12.33
CA TYR A 282 9.78 -14.82 11.62
C TYR A 282 9.16 -16.14 11.12
N LEU A 283 9.04 -16.28 9.80
CA LEU A 283 8.62 -17.54 9.14
C LEU A 283 9.77 -18.55 8.98
N ARG A 284 11.01 -18.11 9.18
CA ARG A 284 12.22 -18.92 9.15
C ARG A 284 13.12 -18.51 10.32
N LYS A 285 13.92 -19.43 10.85
CA LYS A 285 15.03 -19.09 11.75
C LYS A 285 16.00 -18.13 11.06
N SER A 286 16.67 -17.30 11.84
CA SER A 286 17.71 -16.40 11.34
C SER A 286 18.94 -17.17 10.86
N ASP A 287 19.72 -16.56 9.98
CA ASP A 287 21.00 -17.10 9.51
C ASP A 287 21.97 -17.37 10.68
N ALA A 288 21.92 -16.54 11.72
CA ALA A 288 22.73 -16.69 12.92
C ALA A 288 22.34 -17.95 13.72
N GLU A 289 21.05 -18.22 13.85
CA GLU A 289 20.52 -19.41 14.51
C GLU A 289 20.81 -20.67 13.69
N ILE A 290 20.59 -20.65 12.38
CA ILE A 290 20.92 -21.79 11.50
C ILE A 290 22.44 -22.09 11.55
N ALA A 291 23.28 -21.06 11.57
CA ALA A 291 24.73 -21.23 11.72
C ALA A 291 25.15 -21.66 13.13
N TRP A 292 24.34 -21.40 14.15
CA TRP A 292 24.57 -21.87 15.51
C TRP A 292 24.21 -23.36 15.62
N ASP A 293 23.04 -23.77 15.15
CA ASP A 293 22.57 -25.16 15.15
C ASP A 293 23.54 -26.08 14.37
N ARG A 294 24.06 -25.60 13.23
CA ARG A 294 25.12 -26.30 12.46
C ARG A 294 26.46 -26.43 13.20
N ARG A 295 26.74 -25.55 14.16
CA ARG A 295 27.96 -25.59 14.98
C ARG A 295 27.77 -26.41 16.26
N THR A 296 26.56 -26.48 16.81
CA THR A 296 26.22 -27.27 18.01
C THR A 296 25.80 -28.70 17.72
N GLY A 297 25.57 -29.06 16.44
CA GLY A 297 25.29 -30.43 16.02
C GLY A 297 23.81 -30.85 16.20
N ASP A 298 22.91 -29.88 16.29
CA ASP A 298 21.46 -30.11 16.42
C ASP A 298 20.74 -30.25 15.05
N VAL A 299 21.46 -30.66 14.00
CA VAL A 299 20.94 -30.93 12.64
C VAL A 299 21.43 -32.26 12.13
#